data_AF-A0A9E0L4F8-F1
#
_entry.id   AF-A0A9E0L4F8-F1
#
_cell.length_a   1.000
_cell.length_b   1.000
_cell.length_c   1.000
_cell.angle_alpha   90.00
_cell.angle_beta   90.00
_cell.angle_gamma   90.00
#
_symmetry.space_group_name_H-M   'P 1'
#
loop_
_entity.id
_entity.type
_entity.pdbx_description
1 polymer ?
#
loop_
_entity_poly.entity_id
_entity_poly.type
_entity_poly.pdbx_seq_one_letter_code
_entity_poly.pdbx_strand_id
1 'polypeptide(L)'
;MKTLLCLTVAALSLAAADVAFAHGEVSCAAAPRAERKPTSELVQLLKSKGWVVRKLQMFNGCYEVYGFDEKGRPVEAFFDPKTLARVAVQP
;
A
#
# COMPACT_ATOMS: atom_id res chain seq x y z
N MET A 1 -14.08 -53.36 -9.60
CA MET A 1 -13.82 -52.29 -10.59
C MET A 1 -15.07 -51.42 -10.61
N LYS A 2 -15.12 -50.15 -10.20
CA LYS A 2 -14.10 -49.10 -10.24
C LYS A 2 -14.21 -48.23 -8.99
N THR A 3 -13.06 -47.99 -8.38
CA THR A 3 -12.79 -46.94 -7.41
C THR A 3 -13.03 -45.60 -8.10
N LEU A 4 -14.03 -44.84 -7.69
CA LEU A 4 -14.15 -43.42 -8.07
C LEU A 4 -13.64 -42.59 -6.91
N LEU A 5 -12.35 -42.28 -7.05
CA LEU A 5 -11.54 -41.40 -6.23
C LEU A 5 -12.17 -39.99 -6.27
N CYS A 6 -12.84 -39.58 -5.17
CA CYS A 6 -13.23 -38.19 -4.97
C CYS A 6 -11.96 -37.35 -4.86
N LEU A 7 -11.54 -36.71 -5.97
CA LEU A 7 -10.49 -35.70 -5.95
C LEU A 7 -11.04 -34.47 -5.23
N THR A 8 -10.70 -34.36 -3.95
CA THR A 8 -10.79 -33.14 -3.15
C THR A 8 -9.85 -32.10 -3.74
N VAL A 9 -10.36 -31.18 -4.55
CA VAL A 9 -9.63 -29.97 -4.94
C VAL A 9 -9.69 -29.02 -3.73
N ALA A 10 -8.71 -29.16 -2.84
CA ALA A 10 -8.45 -28.17 -1.80
C ALA A 10 -7.93 -26.90 -2.48
N ALA A 11 -8.84 -25.96 -2.77
CA ALA A 11 -8.49 -24.61 -3.17
C ALA A 11 -7.72 -23.95 -2.02
N LEU A 12 -6.40 -23.95 -2.11
CA LEU A 12 -5.52 -23.23 -1.21
C LEU A 12 -5.70 -21.74 -1.46
N SER A 13 -6.69 -21.14 -0.80
CA SER A 13 -6.87 -19.69 -0.77
C SER A 13 -5.63 -19.09 -0.12
N LEU A 14 -4.72 -18.51 -0.91
CA LEU A 14 -3.65 -17.67 -0.39
C LEU A 14 -4.31 -16.48 0.31
N ALA A 15 -4.53 -16.60 1.62
CA ALA A 15 -4.88 -15.49 2.47
C ALA A 15 -3.69 -14.52 2.41
N ALA A 16 -3.86 -13.42 1.68
CA ALA A 16 -2.91 -12.32 1.72
C ALA A 16 -2.94 -11.76 3.15
N ALA A 17 -1.98 -12.16 3.97
CA ALA A 17 -1.81 -11.62 5.30
C ALA A 17 -1.49 -10.13 5.16
N ASP A 18 -2.41 -9.28 5.61
CA ASP A 18 -2.15 -7.86 5.73
C ASP A 18 -1.17 -7.65 6.89
N VAL A 19 0.09 -7.42 6.53
CA VAL A 19 1.13 -7.02 7.49
C VAL A 19 0.74 -5.67 8.09
N ALA A 20 0.31 -5.70 9.34
CA ALA A 20 0.10 -4.51 10.15
C ALA A 20 1.47 -4.00 10.61
N PHE A 21 1.93 -2.90 10.00
CA PHE A 21 3.09 -2.17 10.49
C PHE A 21 2.67 -1.30 11.67
N ALA A 22 3.48 -1.28 12.73
CA ALA A 22 3.31 -0.28 13.78
C ALA A 22 3.80 1.05 13.23
N HIS A 23 2.89 2.01 13.08
CA HIS A 23 3.22 3.38 12.68
C HIS A 23 4.22 3.96 13.68
N GLY A 24 5.46 4.22 13.23
CA GLY A 24 6.34 5.16 13.95
C GLY A 24 5.76 6.59 13.89
N GLU A 25 6.43 7.56 14.51
CA GLU A 25 5.94 8.94 14.47
C GLU A 25 6.07 9.52 13.05
N VAL A 26 4.93 9.77 12.40
CA VAL A 26 4.84 10.38 11.06
C VAL A 26 3.67 11.37 10.99
N SER A 27 3.95 12.55 10.44
CA SER A 27 2.97 13.62 10.23
C SER A 27 3.41 14.51 9.07
N CYS A 28 2.45 14.99 8.28
CA CYS A 28 2.66 15.97 7.22
C CYS A 28 1.93 17.26 7.56
N ALA A 29 2.40 18.39 7.03
CA ALA A 29 1.71 19.66 7.18
C ALA A 29 0.26 19.54 6.64
N ALA A 30 -0.70 20.05 7.41
CA ALA A 30 -2.10 20.02 7.01
C ALA A 30 -2.30 20.79 5.70
N ALA A 31 -2.57 20.05 4.61
CA ALA A 31 -2.91 20.62 3.32
C ALA A 31 -4.46 20.70 3.19
N PRO A 32 -5.05 21.87 2.89
CA PRO A 32 -6.43 21.96 2.44
C PRO A 32 -6.67 21.03 1.25
N ARG A 33 -7.88 20.45 1.12
CA ARG A 33 -8.17 19.48 0.04
C ARG A 33 -7.84 20.02 -1.36
N ALA A 34 -8.04 21.32 -1.60
CA ALA A 34 -7.76 21.97 -2.87
C ALA A 34 -6.26 22.03 -3.23
N GLU A 35 -5.37 21.92 -2.23
CA GLU A 35 -3.90 21.95 -2.43
C GLU A 35 -3.32 20.54 -2.55
N ARG A 36 -4.10 19.50 -2.28
CA ARG A 36 -3.64 18.12 -2.38
C ARG A 36 -3.69 17.66 -3.83
N LYS A 37 -2.63 17.03 -4.29
CA LYS A 37 -2.62 16.33 -5.57
C LYS A 37 -3.57 15.14 -5.53
N PRO A 38 -4.23 14.79 -6.65
CA PRO A 38 -5.10 13.62 -6.68
C PRO A 38 -4.36 12.33 -6.29
N THR A 39 -5.03 11.44 -5.57
CA THR A 39 -4.44 10.14 -5.18
C THR A 39 -4.07 9.30 -6.41
N SER A 40 -4.78 9.47 -7.53
CA SER A 40 -4.45 8.84 -8.81
C SER A 40 -3.08 9.26 -9.35
N GLU A 41 -2.64 10.50 -9.11
CA GLU A 41 -1.32 10.98 -9.52
C GLU A 41 -0.22 10.23 -8.75
N LEU A 42 -0.39 10.07 -7.42
CA LEU A 42 0.52 9.26 -6.62
C LEU A 42 0.54 7.79 -7.06
N VAL A 43 -0.63 7.19 -7.30
CA VAL A 43 -0.71 5.80 -7.77
C VAL A 43 0.01 5.62 -9.11
N GLN A 44 -0.16 6.54 -10.05
CA GLN A 44 0.54 6.49 -11.34
C GLN A 44 2.04 6.64 -11.18
N LEU A 45 2.49 7.60 -10.36
CA LEU A 45 3.92 7.81 -10.05
C LEU A 45 4.56 6.58 -9.41
N LEU A 46 3.87 5.92 -8.47
CA LEU A 46 4.38 4.72 -7.82
C LEU A 46 4.41 3.53 -8.79
N LYS A 47 3.35 3.33 -9.58
CA LYS A 47 3.34 2.30 -10.63
C LYS A 47 4.46 2.49 -11.65
N SER A 48 4.74 3.73 -12.08
CA SER A 48 5.85 4.00 -13.00
C SER A 48 7.22 3.73 -12.39
N LYS A 49 7.31 3.67 -11.05
CA LYS A 49 8.51 3.25 -10.31
C LYS A 49 8.56 1.75 -10.03
N GLY A 50 7.61 0.97 -10.53
CA GLY A 50 7.54 -0.48 -10.32
C GLY A 50 6.82 -0.91 -9.05
N TRP A 51 6.17 0.01 -8.33
CA TRP A 51 5.43 -0.32 -7.11
C TRP A 51 4.04 -0.88 -7.43
N VAL A 52 3.54 -1.72 -6.52
CA VAL A 52 2.15 -2.18 -6.50
C VAL A 52 1.43 -1.54 -5.32
N VAL A 53 0.47 -0.65 -5.60
CA VAL A 53 -0.36 0.00 -4.57
C VAL A 53 -1.57 -0.88 -4.26
N ARG A 54 -1.71 -1.32 -3.01
CA ARG A 54 -2.87 -2.10 -2.52
C ARG A 54 -3.90 -1.23 -1.82
N LYS A 55 -3.45 -0.26 -1.03
CA LYS A 55 -4.32 0.67 -0.29
C LYS A 55 -3.66 2.05 -0.25
N LEU A 56 -4.47 3.09 -0.38
CA LEU A 56 -4.05 4.47 -0.22
C LEU A 56 -5.09 5.19 0.65
N GLN A 57 -4.65 5.78 1.76
CA GLN A 57 -5.53 6.53 2.67
C GLN A 57 -4.85 7.80 3.20
N MET A 58 -5.59 8.64 3.91
CA MET A 58 -5.03 9.76 4.65
C MET A 58 -4.65 9.30 6.06
N PHE A 59 -3.45 9.63 6.52
CA PHE A 59 -3.00 9.39 7.89
C PHE A 59 -2.14 10.57 8.36
N ASN A 60 -2.48 11.19 9.50
CA ASN A 60 -1.75 12.33 10.06
C ASN A 60 -1.34 13.41 9.04
N GLY A 61 -2.28 13.76 8.14
CA GLY A 61 -2.04 14.75 7.09
C GLY A 61 -1.25 14.24 5.88
N CYS A 62 -0.71 13.03 5.89
CA CYS A 62 0.00 12.41 4.78
C CYS A 62 -0.92 11.52 3.93
N TYR A 63 -0.50 11.23 2.70
CA TYR A 63 -0.95 10.04 1.98
C TYR A 63 -0.16 8.83 2.45
N GLU A 64 -0.85 7.88 3.03
CA GLU A 64 -0.32 6.59 3.42
C GLU A 64 -0.62 5.55 2.34
N VAL A 65 0.40 4.80 1.95
CA VAL A 65 0.34 3.76 0.94
C VAL A 65 0.79 2.43 1.54
N TYR A 66 -0.07 1.41 1.41
CA TYR A 66 0.29 0.02 1.62
C TYR A 66 0.43 -0.68 0.28
N GLY A 67 1.46 -1.50 0.13
CA GLY A 67 1.72 -2.15 -1.14
C GLY A 67 3.01 -2.95 -1.16
N PHE A 68 3.57 -3.07 -2.36
CA PHE A 68 4.89 -3.64 -2.59
C PHE A 68 5.76 -2.62 -3.33
N ASP A 69 7.01 -2.49 -2.92
CA ASP A 69 8.00 -1.65 -3.60
C ASP A 69 8.48 -2.27 -4.92
N GLU A 70 9.41 -1.61 -5.60
CA GLU A 70 9.98 -2.07 -6.88
C GLU A 70 10.70 -3.43 -6.79
N LYS A 71 11.01 -3.90 -5.58
CA LYS A 71 11.66 -5.18 -5.32
C LYS A 71 10.66 -6.25 -4.85
N GLY A 72 9.36 -5.93 -4.87
CA GLY A 72 8.30 -6.83 -4.39
C GLY A 72 8.25 -6.97 -2.87
N ARG A 73 8.91 -6.07 -2.12
CA ARG A 73 8.90 -6.12 -0.64
C ARG A 73 7.65 -5.40 -0.13
N PRO A 74 6.96 -5.95 0.89
CA PRO A 74 5.82 -5.25 1.48
C PRO A 74 6.27 -3.95 2.12
N VAL A 75 5.53 -2.87 1.86
CA VAL A 75 5.86 -1.53 2.37
C VAL A 75 4.60 -0.82 2.86
N GLU A 76 4.79 -0.09 3.95
CA GLU A 76 3.98 1.06 4.35
C GLU A 76 4.84 2.31 4.13
N ALA A 77 4.32 3.27 3.36
CA ALA A 77 5.06 4.48 3.03
C ALA A 77 4.14 5.71 3.05
N PHE A 78 4.69 6.82 3.54
CA PHE A 78 3.98 8.08 3.68
C PHE A 78 4.50 9.08 2.66
N PHE A 79 3.59 9.87 2.11
CA PHE A 79 3.88 10.87 1.09
C PHE A 79 3.19 12.18 1.42
N ASP A 80 3.89 13.29 1.20
CA ASP A 80 3.30 14.62 1.34
C ASP A 80 2.23 14.84 0.25
N PRO A 81 0.99 15.22 0.59
CA PRO A 81 -0.07 15.33 -0.41
C PRO A 81 0.10 16.47 -1.43
N LYS A 82 0.92 17.48 -1.14
CA LYS A 82 1.15 18.61 -2.05
C LYS A 82 2.24 18.30 -3.07
N THR A 83 3.27 17.60 -2.64
CA THR A 83 4.49 17.36 -3.43
C THR A 83 4.63 15.92 -3.93
N LEU A 84 3.91 14.97 -3.33
CA LEU A 84 4.08 13.52 -3.50
C LEU A 84 5.48 13.02 -3.13
N ALA A 85 6.26 13.83 -2.39
CA ALA A 85 7.56 13.43 -1.88
C ALA A 85 7.37 12.42 -0.74
N ARG A 86 8.24 11.39 -0.71
CA ARG A 86 8.23 10.39 0.37
C ARG A 86 8.69 11.03 1.68
N VAL A 87 7.99 10.72 2.76
CA VAL A 87 8.28 11.18 4.11
C VAL A 87 8.92 10.04 4.90
N ALA A 88 9.95 10.36 5.68
CA ALA A 88 10.61 9.39 6.55
C ALA A 88 9.74 9.14 7.80
N VAL A 89 9.64 7.88 8.22
CA VAL A 89 9.03 7.49 9.49
C VAL A 89 10.12 7.49 10.53
N GLN A 90 9.92 8.21 11.64
CA GLN A 90 10.84 8.14 12.76
C GLN A 90 10.56 6.87 13.58
N PRO A 91 11.59 6.09 13.95
CA PRO A 91 11.44 4.89 14.76
C PRO A 91 11.00 5.19 16.19
#